data_AF-A0A538RPR2-F1
#
_entry.id   AF-A0A538RPR2-F1
#
_cell.length_a   1.000
_cell.length_b   1.000
_cell.length_c   1.000
_cell.angle_alpha   90.00
_cell.angle_beta   90.00
_cell.angle_gamma   90.00
#
_symmetry.space_group_name_H-M   'P 1'
#
loop_
_entity.id
_entity.type
_entity.pdbx_description
1 polymer ?
#
loop_
_entity_poly.entity_id
_entity_poly.type
_entity_poly.pdbx_seq_one_letter_code
_entity_poly.pdbx_strand_id
1 'polypeptide(L)'
;FAAERVQPFKQVFRELYVVTAQEKADGTVSHRYAGQQVNPKQAVALWGGRGWVVNQDEGVRRTFHDAGLSASVTFLGDTFTPAEVEGLTIEGVSFSKRGEWKPLPLVDIPPRIFSEVMRDLDLVVSVAHRGGVDPEASASTVDMRAALLRETCSLLKIDNVRIKQPQVLIDGRLSNYSVHLGSAVTHRQPGGALCLVPVHAQHRGRLFLPFADDDPKTAEVISKVLLLARDEDIKDPTILDQLRSMP
;
A
#
# COMPACT_ATOMS: atom_id res chain seq x y z
N PHE A 1 5.52 36.58 -23.01
CA PHE A 1 4.87 35.28 -23.21
C PHE A 1 5.92 34.19 -23.22
N ALA A 2 6.20 33.60 -22.05
CA ALA A 2 6.85 32.29 -21.86
C ALA A 2 7.11 32.17 -20.35
N ALA A 3 6.03 32.01 -19.57
CA ALA A 3 6.18 31.44 -18.24
C ALA A 3 6.45 29.95 -18.48
N GLU A 4 7.72 29.60 -18.63
CA GLU A 4 8.16 28.21 -18.64
C GLU A 4 7.62 27.58 -17.36
N ARG A 5 6.66 26.66 -17.51
CA ARG A 5 6.23 25.80 -16.41
C ARG A 5 7.46 24.99 -16.02
N VAL A 6 8.18 25.44 -15.00
CA VAL A 6 9.21 24.63 -14.35
C VAL A 6 8.47 23.49 -13.65
N GLN A 7 8.22 22.43 -14.41
CA GLN A 7 7.71 21.19 -13.89
C GLN A 7 8.87 20.58 -13.08
N PRO A 8 8.77 20.49 -11.74
CA PRO A 8 9.86 19.93 -10.96
C PRO A 8 10.10 18.50 -11.46
N PHE A 9 11.32 18.22 -11.93
CA PHE A 9 11.74 16.97 -12.60
C PHE A 9 11.33 15.66 -11.87
N LYS A 10 10.92 15.74 -10.59
CA LYS A 10 10.26 14.65 -9.84
C LYS A 10 8.90 14.22 -10.39
N GLN A 11 8.30 14.92 -11.35
CA GLN A 11 7.00 14.54 -11.91
C GLN A 11 7.08 13.45 -13.01
N VAL A 12 8.28 13.17 -13.54
CA VAL A 12 8.50 12.20 -14.63
C VAL A 12 8.59 10.73 -14.14
N PHE A 13 8.91 10.52 -12.86
CA PHE A 13 9.00 9.18 -12.25
C PHE A 13 7.91 8.94 -11.19
N ARG A 14 6.66 9.34 -11.48
CA ARG A 14 5.54 9.01 -10.60
C ARG A 14 5.15 7.55 -10.81
N GLU A 15 5.22 6.75 -9.74
CA GLU A 15 4.76 5.35 -9.73
C GLU A 15 3.36 5.23 -10.34
N LEU A 16 3.18 4.28 -11.26
CA LEU A 16 1.93 4.08 -11.97
C LEU A 16 1.04 3.10 -11.21
N TYR A 17 -0.22 3.46 -10.98
CA TYR A 17 -1.22 2.54 -10.41
C TYR A 17 -2.34 2.36 -11.43
N VAL A 18 -2.54 1.11 -11.83
CA VAL A 18 -3.62 0.70 -12.72
C VAL A 18 -4.61 -0.15 -11.94
N VAL A 19 -5.87 -0.17 -12.39
CA VAL A 19 -6.91 -1.04 -11.84
C VAL A 19 -6.54 -2.49 -12.18
N THR A 20 -6.38 -3.33 -11.16
CA THR A 20 -6.00 -4.74 -11.33
C THR A 20 -7.18 -5.58 -11.83
N ALA A 21 -6.90 -6.81 -12.32
CA ALA A 21 -7.97 -7.74 -12.68
C ALA A 21 -8.92 -8.04 -11.50
N GLN A 22 -8.37 -8.15 -10.29
CA GLN A 22 -9.15 -8.34 -9.07
C GLN A 22 -10.04 -7.14 -8.77
N GLU A 23 -9.51 -5.92 -8.83
CA GLU A 23 -10.29 -4.69 -8.61
C GLU A 23 -11.41 -4.50 -9.66
N LYS A 24 -11.20 -5.00 -10.89
CA LYS A 24 -12.28 -5.05 -11.90
C LYS A 24 -13.39 -6.01 -11.50
N ALA A 25 -13.05 -7.14 -10.88
CA ALA A 25 -14.02 -8.13 -10.40
C ALA A 25 -14.74 -7.66 -9.13
N ASP A 26 -14.03 -7.00 -8.21
CA ASP A 26 -14.57 -6.43 -6.96
C ASP A 26 -15.52 -5.24 -7.24
N GLY A 27 -15.38 -4.60 -8.41
CA GLY A 27 -16.35 -3.66 -8.95
C GLY A 27 -16.08 -2.22 -8.53
N THR A 28 -16.50 -1.81 -7.34
CA THR A 28 -16.59 -0.38 -6.95
C THR A 28 -15.63 0.06 -5.85
N VAL A 29 -14.95 -0.89 -5.20
CA VAL A 29 -14.05 -0.62 -4.06
C VAL A 29 -12.69 -1.26 -4.34
N SER A 30 -11.62 -0.52 -4.08
CA SER A 30 -10.27 -1.08 -4.08
C SER A 30 -9.86 -1.42 -2.65
N HIS A 31 -9.53 -2.69 -2.43
CA HIS A 31 -9.03 -3.21 -1.16
C HIS A 31 -7.50 -3.28 -1.08
N ARG A 32 -6.79 -2.58 -1.98
CA ARG A 32 -5.32 -2.62 -2.10
C ARG A 32 -4.59 -2.29 -0.79
N TYR A 33 -5.18 -1.45 0.04
CA TYR A 33 -4.65 -1.02 1.33
C TYR A 33 -5.46 -1.54 2.53
N ALA A 34 -6.36 -2.50 2.29
CA ALA A 34 -7.18 -3.07 3.36
C ALA A 34 -6.28 -3.70 4.45
N GLY A 35 -6.61 -3.45 5.71
CA GLY A 35 -5.85 -3.93 6.87
C GLY A 35 -4.58 -3.12 7.19
N GLN A 36 -4.26 -2.06 6.43
CA GLN A 36 -3.15 -1.18 6.77
C GLN A 36 -3.53 -0.29 7.95
N GLN A 37 -2.77 -0.40 9.04
CA GLN A 37 -2.93 0.44 10.22
C GLN A 37 -2.03 1.67 10.15
N VAL A 38 -2.64 2.85 10.35
CA VAL A 38 -1.93 4.13 10.32
C VAL A 38 -2.12 4.95 11.59
N ASN A 39 -1.09 5.70 11.96
CA ASN A 39 -1.13 6.67 13.04
C ASN A 39 -2.08 7.83 12.66
N PRO A 40 -3.14 8.12 13.44
CA PRO A 40 -4.16 9.10 13.05
C PRO A 40 -3.60 10.50 12.84
N LYS A 41 -2.73 10.97 13.76
CA LYS A 41 -2.17 12.33 13.71
C LYS A 41 -1.32 12.55 12.46
N GLN A 42 -0.41 11.61 12.18
CA GLN A 42 0.44 11.69 11.00
C GLN A 42 -0.38 11.59 9.72
N ALA A 43 -1.35 10.67 9.69
CA ALA A 43 -2.16 10.44 8.52
C ALA A 43 -3.04 11.67 8.20
N VAL A 44 -3.71 12.28 9.20
CA VAL A 44 -4.46 13.56 9.06
C VAL A 44 -3.60 14.64 8.40
N ALA A 45 -2.37 14.82 8.88
CA ALA A 45 -1.47 15.82 8.34
C ALA A 45 -1.08 15.54 6.88
N LEU A 46 -0.83 14.27 6.54
CA LEU A 46 -0.48 13.84 5.19
C LEU A 46 -1.64 14.03 4.19
N TRP A 47 -2.86 13.70 4.60
CA TRP A 47 -4.09 13.91 3.83
C TRP A 47 -4.37 15.40 3.63
N GLY A 48 -4.33 16.20 4.70
CA GLY A 48 -4.56 17.65 4.64
C GLY A 48 -3.60 18.36 3.68
N GLY A 49 -2.32 17.98 3.70
CA GLY A 49 -1.31 18.50 2.76
C GLY A 49 -1.54 18.13 1.28
N ARG A 50 -2.53 17.29 0.98
CA ARG A 50 -2.86 16.77 -0.36
C ARG A 50 -4.25 17.15 -0.84
N GLY A 51 -4.94 18.02 -0.11
CA GLY A 51 -6.30 18.44 -0.44
C GLY A 51 -7.36 17.39 -0.16
N TRP A 52 -7.05 16.42 0.70
CA TRP A 52 -8.08 15.59 1.33
C TRP A 52 -8.67 16.35 2.51
N VAL A 53 -9.99 16.30 2.62
CA VAL A 53 -10.75 16.75 3.77
C VAL A 53 -10.93 15.56 4.69
N VAL A 54 -10.54 15.74 5.96
CA VAL A 54 -10.70 14.75 7.00
C VAL A 54 -11.82 15.23 7.92
N ASN A 55 -12.93 14.50 7.93
CA ASN A 55 -14.09 14.78 8.75
C ASN A 55 -14.39 13.54 9.62
N GLN A 56 -14.71 13.75 10.89
CA GLN A 56 -14.98 12.67 11.83
C GLN A 56 -16.27 11.90 11.49
N ASP A 57 -17.27 12.60 10.96
CA ASP A 57 -18.58 12.04 10.62
C ASP A 57 -18.66 11.58 9.15
N GLU A 58 -17.95 12.26 8.25
CA GLU A 58 -18.00 11.98 6.80
C GLU A 58 -16.80 11.20 6.26
N GLY A 59 -15.81 10.91 7.11
CA GLY A 59 -14.58 10.20 6.77
C GLY A 59 -13.54 11.05 6.03
N VAL A 60 -12.65 10.38 5.31
CA VAL A 60 -11.54 11.02 4.58
C VAL A 60 -11.85 11.07 3.08
N ARG A 61 -11.95 12.28 2.53
CA ARG A 61 -12.44 12.50 1.16
C ARG A 61 -11.61 13.52 0.39
N ARG A 62 -11.45 13.31 -0.91
CA ARG A 62 -10.87 14.29 -1.84
C ARG A 62 -11.78 14.51 -3.04
N THR A 63 -12.01 15.77 -3.40
CA THR A 63 -12.82 16.14 -4.57
C THR A 63 -11.93 16.55 -5.74
N PHE A 64 -12.20 15.97 -6.92
CA PHE A 64 -11.57 16.30 -8.20
C PHE A 64 -12.56 17.12 -9.03
N HIS A 65 -12.53 18.45 -8.84
CA HIS A 65 -13.52 19.37 -9.40
C HIS A 65 -13.67 19.28 -10.93
N ASP A 66 -12.55 19.24 -11.66
CA ASP A 66 -12.55 19.17 -13.14
C ASP A 66 -13.18 17.88 -13.68
N ALA A 67 -13.16 16.81 -12.89
CA ALA A 67 -13.73 15.51 -13.26
C ALA A 67 -15.11 15.26 -12.67
N GLY A 68 -15.60 16.15 -11.78
CA GLY A 68 -16.86 15.93 -11.08
C GLY A 68 -16.89 14.68 -10.20
N LEU A 69 -15.72 14.25 -9.68
CA LEU A 69 -15.57 13.02 -8.90
C LEU A 69 -15.09 13.31 -7.47
N SER A 70 -15.41 12.42 -6.54
CA SER A 70 -14.86 12.39 -5.19
C SER A 70 -14.30 11.00 -4.89
N ALA A 71 -13.14 10.94 -4.27
CA ALA A 71 -12.58 9.72 -3.68
C ALA A 71 -12.81 9.72 -2.18
N SER A 72 -13.19 8.58 -1.60
CA SER A 72 -13.42 8.43 -0.16
C SER A 72 -12.70 7.19 0.37
N VAL A 73 -12.00 7.31 1.49
CA VAL A 73 -11.36 6.20 2.20
C VAL A 73 -12.28 5.72 3.31
N THR A 74 -12.54 4.42 3.35
CA THR A 74 -13.27 3.77 4.45
C THR A 74 -12.29 3.12 5.42
N PHE A 75 -12.68 3.09 6.69
CA PHE A 75 -11.88 2.52 7.77
C PHE A 75 -12.70 1.46 8.50
N LEU A 76 -12.02 0.47 9.07
CA LEU A 76 -12.64 -0.49 9.96
C LEU A 76 -13.04 0.23 11.27
N GLY A 77 -14.32 0.19 11.61
CA GLY A 77 -14.89 0.86 12.78
C GLY A 77 -15.70 2.13 12.42
N ASP A 78 -16.64 2.50 13.28
CA ASP A 78 -17.67 3.50 12.97
C ASP A 78 -17.22 4.96 13.17
N THR A 79 -16.08 5.22 13.81
CA THR A 79 -15.67 6.57 14.20
C THR A 79 -14.19 6.85 13.95
N PHE A 80 -13.92 7.97 13.27
CA PHE A 80 -12.57 8.52 13.11
C PHE A 80 -12.35 9.61 14.16
N THR A 81 -11.42 9.41 15.11
CA THR A 81 -11.02 10.49 16.03
C THR A 81 -9.50 10.73 16.00
N PRO A 82 -9.01 11.98 15.97
CA PRO A 82 -7.57 12.25 16.17
C PRO A 82 -7.06 11.84 17.57
N ALA A 83 -7.97 11.54 18.49
CA ALA A 83 -7.70 11.00 19.82
C ALA A 83 -7.59 9.46 19.84
N GLU A 84 -7.84 8.79 18.71
CA GLU A 84 -7.80 7.32 18.60
C GLU A 84 -6.42 6.80 18.98
N VAL A 85 -6.35 6.07 20.09
CA VAL A 85 -5.11 5.45 20.56
C VAL A 85 -4.90 4.10 19.88
N GLU A 86 -5.91 3.49 19.26
CA GLU A 86 -5.79 2.19 18.57
C GLU A 86 -5.35 2.32 17.11
N GLY A 87 -5.35 3.53 16.55
CA GLY A 87 -4.96 3.78 15.15
C GLY A 87 -6.10 3.55 14.17
N LEU A 88 -5.85 3.82 12.90
CA LEU A 88 -6.87 3.70 11.85
C LEU A 88 -6.54 2.55 10.92
N THR A 89 -7.45 1.60 10.78
CA THR A 89 -7.29 0.50 9.82
C THR A 89 -8.04 0.85 8.55
N ILE A 90 -7.34 1.01 7.43
CA ILE A 90 -7.97 1.22 6.14
C ILE A 90 -8.73 -0.04 5.74
N GLU A 91 -9.97 0.11 5.28
CA GLU A 91 -10.80 -0.98 4.75
C GLU A 91 -10.80 -0.95 3.21
N GLY A 92 -10.91 0.24 2.62
CA GLY A 92 -10.91 0.39 1.18
C GLY A 92 -10.96 1.84 0.72
N VAL A 93 -10.95 2.00 -0.59
CA VAL A 93 -11.15 3.29 -1.25
C VAL A 93 -12.18 3.14 -2.36
N SER A 94 -13.10 4.10 -2.41
CA SER A 94 -14.18 4.16 -3.40
C SER A 94 -14.24 5.53 -4.04
N PHE A 95 -14.93 5.60 -5.18
CA PHE A 95 -15.11 6.82 -5.94
C PHE A 95 -16.60 7.04 -6.17
N SER A 96 -17.06 8.28 -6.09
CA SER A 96 -18.44 8.66 -6.39
C SER A 96 -18.47 9.92 -7.24
N LYS A 97 -19.63 10.21 -7.84
CA LYS A 97 -19.87 11.55 -8.39
C LYS A 97 -19.85 12.58 -7.26
N ARG A 98 -19.38 13.79 -7.57
CA ARG A 98 -19.37 14.89 -6.60
C ARG A 98 -20.78 15.14 -6.07
N GLY A 99 -20.91 15.11 -4.73
CA GLY A 99 -22.20 15.32 -4.05
C GLY A 99 -23.06 14.07 -3.93
N GLU A 100 -22.61 12.93 -4.46
CA GLU A 100 -23.26 11.63 -4.32
C GLU A 100 -22.43 10.69 -3.43
N TRP A 101 -23.11 9.73 -2.81
CA TRP A 101 -22.48 8.69 -1.97
C TRP A 101 -22.46 7.33 -2.65
N LYS A 102 -23.02 7.21 -3.86
CA LYS A 102 -23.07 5.96 -4.61
C LYS A 102 -21.69 5.66 -5.22
N PRO A 103 -21.05 4.53 -4.87
CA PRO A 103 -19.80 4.12 -5.49
C PRO A 103 -19.95 3.87 -7.00
N LEU A 104 -18.96 4.30 -7.76
CA LEU A 104 -18.82 4.05 -9.19
C LEU A 104 -17.92 2.84 -9.43
N PRO A 105 -18.11 2.11 -10.54
CA PRO A 105 -17.18 1.07 -10.96
C PRO A 105 -15.77 1.64 -11.12
N LEU A 106 -14.76 0.94 -10.59
CA LEU A 106 -13.36 1.37 -10.67
C LEU A 106 -12.86 1.48 -12.12
N VAL A 107 -13.45 0.69 -13.03
CA VAL A 107 -13.18 0.73 -14.47
C VAL A 107 -13.61 2.04 -15.13
N ASP A 108 -14.57 2.76 -14.54
CA ASP A 108 -15.07 4.03 -15.07
C ASP A 108 -14.27 5.22 -14.55
N ILE A 109 -13.32 5.00 -13.63
CA ILE A 109 -12.53 6.06 -13.03
C ILE A 109 -11.37 6.42 -13.96
N PRO A 110 -11.17 7.72 -14.28
CA PRO A 110 -10.05 8.14 -15.11
C PRO A 110 -8.73 7.61 -14.53
N PRO A 111 -7.88 6.90 -15.32
CA PRO A 111 -6.69 6.24 -14.80
C PRO A 111 -5.74 7.17 -14.05
N ARG A 112 -5.66 8.44 -14.48
CA ARG A 112 -4.87 9.47 -13.80
C ARG A 112 -5.38 9.78 -12.39
N ILE A 113 -6.70 9.82 -12.19
CA ILE A 113 -7.32 10.09 -10.88
C ILE A 113 -7.15 8.89 -9.97
N PHE A 114 -7.44 7.69 -10.47
CA PHE A 114 -7.18 6.45 -9.75
C PHE A 114 -5.72 6.41 -9.28
N SER A 115 -4.78 6.66 -10.20
CA SER A 115 -3.37 6.64 -9.86
C SER A 115 -2.93 7.74 -8.90
N GLU A 116 -3.57 8.91 -8.90
CA GLU A 116 -3.25 9.96 -7.92
C GLU A 116 -3.76 9.59 -6.53
N VAL A 117 -4.97 9.04 -6.43
CA VAL A 117 -5.53 8.58 -5.15
C VAL A 117 -4.67 7.45 -4.57
N MET A 118 -4.29 6.46 -5.37
CA MET A 118 -3.46 5.37 -4.88
C MET A 118 -2.08 5.85 -4.42
N ARG A 119 -1.45 6.82 -5.09
CA ARG A 119 -0.20 7.44 -4.61
C ARG A 119 -0.35 8.14 -3.27
N ASP A 120 -1.46 8.84 -3.07
CA ASP A 120 -1.72 9.51 -1.80
C ASP A 120 -1.86 8.48 -0.67
N LEU A 121 -2.64 7.41 -0.91
CA LEU A 121 -2.80 6.31 0.04
C LEU A 121 -1.46 5.61 0.30
N ASP A 122 -0.67 5.36 -0.75
CA ASP A 122 0.63 4.71 -0.61
C ASP A 122 1.59 5.47 0.28
N LEU A 123 1.66 6.79 0.10
CA LEU A 123 2.45 7.64 0.97
C LEU A 123 1.94 7.58 2.42
N VAL A 124 0.62 7.67 2.61
CA VAL A 124 0.04 7.63 3.95
C VAL A 124 0.38 6.34 4.64
N VAL A 125 0.18 5.19 4.01
CA VAL A 125 0.53 3.91 4.64
C VAL A 125 2.03 3.75 4.82
N SER A 126 2.86 4.31 3.94
CA SER A 126 4.32 4.19 4.06
C SER A 126 4.89 5.05 5.19
N VAL A 127 4.42 6.30 5.32
CA VAL A 127 4.94 7.26 6.31
C VAL A 127 4.26 7.11 7.66
N ALA A 128 2.94 6.89 7.68
CA ALA A 128 2.16 6.82 8.90
C ALA A 128 1.89 5.38 9.37
N HIS A 129 2.58 4.36 8.83
CA HIS A 129 2.39 2.98 9.30
C HIS A 129 2.62 2.88 10.81
N ARG A 130 1.78 2.06 11.44
CA ARG A 130 1.90 1.72 12.86
C ARG A 130 2.55 0.34 12.99
N GLY A 131 3.56 0.22 13.85
CA GLY A 131 4.09 -1.07 14.28
C GLY A 131 3.24 -1.65 15.41
N GLY A 132 3.12 -2.98 15.49
CA GLY A 132 2.37 -3.65 16.56
C GLY A 132 3.03 -3.56 17.95
N VAL A 133 4.33 -3.24 17.99
CA VAL A 133 5.14 -3.22 19.23
C VAL A 133 5.22 -1.83 19.85
N ASP A 134 5.46 -0.80 19.04
CA ASP A 134 5.44 0.60 19.47
C ASP A 134 4.79 1.48 18.38
N PRO A 135 3.52 1.87 18.59
CA PRO A 135 2.80 2.84 17.77
C PRO A 135 3.47 4.17 17.42
N GLU A 136 4.41 4.62 18.24
CA GLU A 136 5.09 5.91 18.11
C GLU A 136 6.50 5.76 17.55
N ALA A 137 7.07 4.54 17.57
CA ALA A 137 8.41 4.23 17.08
C ALA A 137 8.40 3.35 15.80
N SER A 138 7.83 3.87 14.71
CA SER A 138 7.88 3.24 13.38
C SER A 138 9.31 2.85 12.95
N ALA A 139 10.32 3.61 13.37
CA ALA A 139 11.73 3.34 13.06
C ALA A 139 12.26 2.05 13.74
N SER A 140 11.98 1.83 15.03
CA SER A 140 12.43 0.62 15.75
C SER A 140 11.78 -0.64 15.18
N THR A 141 10.53 -0.53 14.74
CA THR A 141 9.80 -1.61 14.05
C THR A 141 10.46 -1.93 12.70
N VAL A 142 10.83 -0.93 11.90
CA VAL A 142 11.52 -1.12 10.62
C VAL A 142 12.89 -1.75 10.80
N ASP A 143 13.64 -1.36 11.84
CA ASP A 143 14.94 -1.95 12.19
C ASP A 143 14.82 -3.42 12.59
N MET A 144 13.84 -3.75 13.44
CA MET A 144 13.60 -5.13 13.86
C MET A 144 13.21 -6.02 12.67
N ARG A 145 12.30 -5.56 11.80
CA ARG A 145 11.93 -6.29 10.58
C ARG A 145 13.09 -6.45 9.60
N ALA A 146 13.96 -5.44 9.47
CA ALA A 146 15.18 -5.55 8.67
C ALA A 146 16.12 -6.63 9.23
N ALA A 147 16.31 -6.69 10.55
CA ALA A 147 17.14 -7.70 11.20
C ALA A 147 16.56 -9.11 10.98
N LEU A 148 15.27 -9.31 11.25
CA LEU A 148 14.59 -10.59 11.04
C LEU A 148 14.67 -11.07 9.58
N LEU A 149 14.48 -10.15 8.64
CA LEU A 149 14.57 -10.49 7.22
C LEU A 149 15.99 -10.90 6.82
N ARG A 150 17.02 -10.23 7.35
CA ARG A 150 18.42 -10.58 7.11
C ARG A 150 18.73 -11.99 7.57
N GLU A 151 18.32 -12.34 8.80
CA GLU A 151 18.51 -13.69 9.35
C GLU A 151 17.71 -14.72 8.56
N THR A 152 16.48 -14.40 8.19
CA THR A 152 15.63 -15.30 7.38
C THR A 152 16.26 -15.58 6.01
N CYS A 153 16.77 -14.55 5.31
CA CYS A 153 17.44 -14.72 4.02
C CYS A 153 18.72 -15.55 4.16
N SER A 154 19.51 -15.32 5.21
CA SER A 154 20.70 -16.11 5.52
C SER A 154 20.36 -17.60 5.73
N LEU A 155 19.38 -17.90 6.58
CA LEU A 155 18.93 -19.27 6.87
C LEU A 155 18.39 -19.99 5.63
N LEU A 156 17.65 -19.28 4.77
CA LEU A 156 17.05 -19.84 3.56
C LEU A 156 17.96 -19.76 2.33
N LYS A 157 19.19 -19.27 2.49
CA LYS A 157 20.19 -19.08 1.42
C LYS A 157 19.65 -18.25 0.24
N ILE A 158 19.00 -17.14 0.56
CA ILE A 158 18.49 -16.16 -0.41
C ILE A 158 19.49 -15.02 -0.50
N ASP A 159 20.08 -14.84 -1.67
CA ASP A 159 21.17 -13.88 -1.94
C ASP A 159 20.76 -12.71 -2.84
N ASN A 160 19.58 -12.78 -3.46
CA ASN A 160 19.02 -11.74 -4.34
C ASN A 160 18.18 -10.68 -3.60
N VAL A 161 18.38 -10.51 -2.29
CA VAL A 161 17.67 -9.55 -1.44
C VAL A 161 18.65 -8.57 -0.80
N ARG A 162 18.44 -7.26 -1.03
CA ARG A 162 19.22 -6.16 -0.47
C ARG A 162 18.36 -5.26 0.40
N ILE A 163 18.71 -5.13 1.67
CA ILE A 163 17.97 -4.28 2.62
C ILE A 163 18.52 -2.84 2.52
N LYS A 164 17.70 -1.90 2.04
CA LYS A 164 17.99 -0.46 1.94
C LYS A 164 16.86 0.31 2.60
N GLN A 165 16.87 0.33 3.94
CA GLN A 165 15.76 0.82 4.75
C GLN A 165 15.26 2.23 4.31
N PRO A 166 13.94 2.47 4.36
CA PRO A 166 12.89 1.55 4.83
C PRO A 166 12.47 0.51 3.78
N GLN A 167 13.17 0.40 2.65
CA GLN A 167 12.85 -0.52 1.56
C GLN A 167 13.73 -1.78 1.58
N VAL A 168 13.20 -2.85 1.01
CA VAL A 168 13.95 -4.05 0.64
C VAL A 168 13.91 -4.14 -0.87
N LEU A 169 15.07 -4.24 -1.51
CA LEU A 169 15.21 -4.41 -2.95
C LEU A 169 15.42 -5.89 -3.25
N ILE A 170 14.71 -6.42 -4.23
CA ILE A 170 14.74 -7.84 -4.59
C ILE A 170 15.03 -7.92 -6.08
N ASP A 171 16.09 -8.62 -6.46
CA ASP A 171 16.41 -8.93 -7.85
C ASP A 171 15.76 -10.27 -8.21
N GLY A 172 14.47 -10.25 -8.53
CA GLY A 172 13.74 -11.44 -8.97
C GLY A 172 14.09 -11.85 -10.41
N ARG A 173 13.62 -13.02 -10.84
CA ARG A 173 13.83 -13.52 -12.21
C ARG A 173 12.83 -12.94 -13.20
N LEU A 174 11.59 -12.69 -12.79
CA LEU A 174 10.56 -12.08 -13.63
C LEU A 174 10.66 -10.56 -13.61
N SER A 175 11.05 -9.96 -12.48
CA SER A 175 11.28 -8.52 -12.36
C SER A 175 12.09 -8.17 -11.10
N ASN A 176 12.55 -6.92 -11.01
CA ASN A 176 13.02 -6.36 -9.75
C ASN A 176 11.85 -5.78 -8.94
N TYR A 177 11.96 -5.84 -7.62
CA TYR A 177 10.92 -5.40 -6.69
C TYR A 177 11.47 -4.54 -5.57
N SER A 178 10.60 -3.72 -4.98
CA SER A 178 10.84 -3.12 -3.67
C SER A 178 9.68 -3.39 -2.71
N VAL A 179 9.98 -3.76 -1.47
CA VAL A 179 9.00 -3.95 -0.39
C VAL A 179 9.31 -3.00 0.76
N HIS A 180 8.32 -2.21 1.18
CA HIS A 180 8.46 -1.29 2.32
C HIS A 180 8.36 -2.06 3.64
N LEU A 181 9.39 -1.99 4.50
CA LEU A 181 9.46 -2.73 5.77
C LEU A 181 8.38 -2.32 6.78
N GLY A 182 7.89 -1.09 6.71
CA GLY A 182 6.79 -0.58 7.54
C GLY A 182 5.39 -1.06 7.12
N SER A 183 4.98 -0.77 5.88
CA SER A 183 3.64 -1.02 5.35
C SER A 183 3.50 -2.31 4.56
N ALA A 184 4.59 -3.00 4.20
CA ALA A 184 4.59 -4.12 3.25
C ALA A 184 4.07 -3.80 1.83
N VAL A 185 3.95 -2.50 1.50
CA VAL A 185 3.67 -2.05 0.13
C VAL A 185 4.77 -2.57 -0.79
N THR A 186 4.36 -3.09 -1.94
CA THR A 186 5.26 -3.69 -2.91
C THR A 186 5.16 -2.95 -4.24
N HIS A 187 6.32 -2.71 -4.85
CA HIS A 187 6.44 -2.10 -6.17
C HIS A 187 7.35 -2.93 -7.07
N ARG A 188 7.08 -2.91 -8.37
CA ARG A 188 7.93 -3.45 -9.43
C ARG A 188 8.85 -2.36 -9.99
N GLN A 189 10.08 -2.68 -10.36
CA GLN A 189 11.08 -1.73 -10.86
C GLN A 189 11.73 -2.19 -12.20
N PRO A 190 11.70 -1.37 -13.27
CA PRO A 190 10.79 -0.24 -13.46
C PRO A 190 9.33 -0.74 -13.55
N GLY A 191 8.37 0.13 -13.22
CA GLY A 191 6.96 -0.22 -13.27
C GLY A 191 6.13 0.52 -12.24
N GLY A 192 5.15 -0.19 -11.67
CA GLY A 192 4.17 0.34 -10.74
C GLY A 192 3.94 -0.57 -9.54
N ALA A 193 2.93 -0.21 -8.75
CA ALA A 193 2.57 -0.95 -7.54
C ALA A 193 2.11 -2.37 -7.88
N LEU A 194 2.59 -3.34 -7.09
CA LEU A 194 2.17 -4.74 -7.15
C LEU A 194 1.22 -4.99 -5.97
N CYS A 195 -0.06 -5.23 -6.28
CA CYS A 195 -1.07 -5.51 -5.27
C CYS A 195 -0.94 -6.96 -4.81
N LEU A 196 -0.34 -7.14 -3.63
CA LEU A 196 -0.24 -8.42 -2.93
C LEU A 196 -1.07 -8.30 -1.64
N VAL A 197 -2.29 -8.83 -1.67
CA VAL A 197 -3.20 -8.82 -0.52
C VAL A 197 -2.82 -9.95 0.44
N PRO A 198 -2.53 -9.66 1.72
CA PRO A 198 -2.26 -10.70 2.70
C PRO A 198 -3.52 -11.53 2.95
N VAL A 199 -3.41 -12.85 2.83
CA VAL A 199 -4.42 -13.77 3.37
C VAL A 199 -4.09 -13.97 4.84
N HIS A 200 -4.70 -13.17 5.72
CA HIS A 200 -4.63 -13.42 7.15
C HIS A 200 -5.21 -14.81 7.41
N ALA A 201 -4.38 -15.71 7.95
CA ALA A 201 -4.64 -17.13 8.00
C ALA A 201 -5.97 -17.46 8.72
N GLN A 202 -7.07 -17.55 7.98
CA GLN A 202 -8.26 -18.25 8.49
C GLN A 202 -8.18 -19.74 8.24
N HIS A 203 -7.60 -20.25 7.15
CA HIS A 203 -7.43 -21.70 7.00
C HIS A 203 -6.25 -22.10 6.10
N ARG A 204 -5.22 -22.69 6.73
CA ARG A 204 -4.23 -23.69 6.24
C ARG A 204 -2.78 -23.28 6.46
N GLY A 205 -2.08 -24.16 7.17
CA GLY A 205 -0.63 -24.20 7.26
C GLY A 205 -0.05 -22.99 7.97
N ARG A 206 0.06 -23.05 9.30
CA ARG A 206 0.94 -22.15 10.04
C ARG A 206 2.32 -22.28 9.38
N LEU A 207 2.71 -21.31 8.57
CA LEU A 207 4.12 -21.04 8.35
C LEU A 207 4.60 -20.67 9.75
N PHE A 208 5.16 -21.64 10.47
CA PHE A 208 5.82 -21.41 11.76
C PHE A 208 7.09 -20.64 11.42
N LEU A 209 6.89 -19.36 11.15
CA LEU A 209 7.95 -18.41 11.19
C LEU A 209 8.48 -18.43 12.63
N PRO A 210 9.79 -18.62 12.86
CA PRO A 210 10.39 -18.73 14.18
C PRO A 210 10.48 -17.36 14.85
N PHE A 211 9.41 -16.57 14.83
CA PHE A 211 9.39 -15.23 15.39
C PHE A 211 8.70 -15.29 16.75
N ALA A 212 9.39 -14.73 17.74
CA ALA A 212 8.87 -14.55 19.10
C ALA A 212 7.84 -13.40 19.16
N ASP A 213 7.48 -12.81 18.03
CA ASP A 213 6.64 -11.62 17.93
C ASP A 213 5.38 -11.93 17.11
N ASP A 214 4.22 -11.66 17.69
CA ASP A 214 2.90 -11.89 17.11
C ASP A 214 2.50 -10.80 16.09
N ASP A 215 3.43 -9.92 15.69
CA ASP A 215 3.17 -8.83 14.73
C ASP A 215 2.81 -9.38 13.33
N PRO A 216 1.53 -9.32 12.91
CA PRO A 216 1.08 -9.86 11.63
C PRO A 216 1.75 -9.16 10.44
N LYS A 217 2.16 -7.90 10.59
CA LYS A 217 2.83 -7.15 9.53
C LYS A 217 4.25 -7.65 9.28
N THR A 218 4.94 -8.13 10.32
CA THR A 218 6.25 -8.78 10.17
C THR A 218 6.13 -10.05 9.33
N ALA A 219 5.13 -10.90 9.60
CA ALA A 219 4.86 -12.09 8.79
C ALA A 219 4.52 -11.75 7.34
N GLU A 220 3.73 -10.70 7.12
CA GLU A 220 3.39 -10.20 5.78
C GLU A 220 4.64 -9.74 5.00
N VAL A 221 5.48 -8.87 5.59
CA VAL A 221 6.70 -8.37 4.97
C VAL A 221 7.60 -9.53 4.55
N ILE A 222 7.85 -10.46 5.46
CA ILE A 222 8.76 -11.59 5.21
C ILE A 222 8.17 -12.50 4.13
N SER A 223 6.88 -12.83 4.21
CA SER A 223 6.22 -13.67 3.21
C SER A 223 6.27 -13.05 1.81
N LYS A 224 6.04 -11.74 1.68
CA LYS A 224 6.14 -11.02 0.40
C LYS A 224 7.56 -11.03 -0.15
N VAL A 225 8.56 -10.78 0.69
CA VAL A 225 9.96 -10.81 0.23
C VAL A 225 10.35 -12.21 -0.24
N LEU A 226 9.98 -13.26 0.50
CA LEU A 226 10.27 -14.65 0.12
C LEU A 226 9.57 -15.06 -1.18
N LEU A 227 8.29 -14.67 -1.34
CA LEU A 227 7.52 -14.91 -2.57
C LEU A 227 8.20 -14.28 -3.78
N LEU A 228 8.63 -13.01 -3.66
CA LEU A 228 9.21 -12.24 -4.76
C LEU A 228 10.67 -12.61 -5.04
N ALA A 229 11.42 -13.04 -4.03
CA ALA A 229 12.77 -13.57 -4.20
C ALA A 229 12.78 -14.87 -5.04
N ARG A 230 11.64 -15.59 -5.07
CA ARG A 230 11.42 -16.82 -5.84
C ARG A 230 10.26 -16.64 -6.83
N ASP A 231 10.22 -15.50 -7.51
CA ASP A 231 9.10 -15.13 -8.36
C ASP A 231 8.81 -16.11 -9.52
N GLU A 232 9.79 -16.90 -9.96
CA GLU A 232 9.62 -18.00 -10.92
C GLU A 232 8.67 -19.12 -10.43
N ASP A 233 8.54 -19.27 -9.11
CA ASP A 233 7.66 -20.27 -8.50
C ASP A 233 6.21 -19.78 -8.35
N ILE A 234 5.94 -18.49 -8.57
CA ILE A 234 4.60 -17.91 -8.45
C ILE A 234 3.65 -18.57 -9.47
N LYS A 235 2.54 -19.13 -8.98
CA LYS A 235 1.48 -19.73 -9.81
C LYS A 235 0.16 -18.97 -9.78
N ASP A 236 0.02 -18.01 -8.88
CA ASP A 236 -1.20 -17.20 -8.77
C ASP A 236 -1.38 -16.35 -10.05
N PRO A 237 -2.45 -16.57 -10.83
CA PRO A 237 -2.67 -15.84 -12.08
C PRO A 237 -2.87 -14.35 -11.85
N THR A 238 -3.44 -13.93 -10.72
CA THR A 238 -3.67 -12.51 -10.42
C THR A 238 -2.36 -11.75 -10.17
N ILE A 239 -1.35 -12.42 -9.61
CA ILE A 239 -0.01 -11.87 -9.43
C ILE A 239 0.73 -11.87 -10.78
N LEU A 240 0.71 -13.00 -11.50
CA LEU A 240 1.38 -13.13 -12.80
C LEU A 240 0.83 -12.13 -13.83
N ASP A 241 -0.47 -11.87 -13.83
CA ASP A 241 -1.08 -10.88 -14.72
C ASP A 241 -0.57 -9.47 -14.41
N GLN A 242 -0.46 -9.10 -13.13
CA GLN A 242 0.10 -7.80 -12.74
C GLN A 242 1.59 -7.65 -13.16
N LEU A 243 2.36 -8.74 -13.11
CA LEU A 243 3.75 -8.76 -13.57
C LEU A 243 3.86 -8.61 -15.11
N ARG A 244 2.89 -9.15 -15.85
CA ARG A 244 2.82 -9.05 -17.32
C ARG A 244 2.21 -7.74 -17.83
N SER A 245 1.26 -7.17 -17.09
CA SER A 245 0.35 -6.12 -17.57
C SER A 245 0.89 -4.69 -17.47
N MET A 246 2.18 -4.50 -17.24
CA MET A 246 2.77 -3.16 -17.21
C MET A 246 3.89 -3.04 -18.25
N PRO A 247 3.75 -2.09 -19.22
CA PRO A 247 4.65 -1.91 -20.35
C PRO A 247 6.07 -1.51 -19.93
#